data_AF-A0A524FZS5-F1
#
_entry.id   AF-A0A524FZS5-F1
#
_cell.length_a   1.000
_cell.length_b   1.000
_cell.length_c   1.000
_cell.angle_alpha   90.00
_cell.angle_beta   90.00
_cell.angle_gamma   90.00
#
_symmetry.space_group_name_H-M   'P 1'
#
loop_
_entity.id
_entity.type
_entity.pdbx_description
1 polymer ?
#
loop_
_entity_poly.entity_id
_entity_poly.type
_entity_poly.pdbx_seq_one_letter_code
_entity_poly.pdbx_strand_id
1 'polypeptide(L)' 'MKRHHLQIGETIATVIVDDRYHPLAEVAVREARKQIETYITQHPSFGTSHEPVEVEHDAPTIIQRMATAGQQVGVGPM' A
#
# COMPACT_ATOMS: atom_id res chain seq x y z
N MET A 1 -24.71 -3.41 5.85
CA MET A 1 -23.26 -3.68 5.90
C MET A 1 -23.01 -5.11 6.31
N LYS A 2 -22.15 -5.83 5.58
CA LYS A 2 -21.74 -7.20 5.85
C LYS A 2 -20.22 -7.26 5.99
N ARG A 3 -19.74 -8.31 6.65
CA ARG A 3 -18.31 -8.62 6.75
C ARG A 3 -17.88 -9.39 5.51
N HIS A 4 -16.84 -8.92 4.83
CA HIS A 4 -16.24 -9.59 3.69
C HIS A 4 -14.76 -9.86 3.95
N HIS A 5 -14.31 -11.03 3.50
CA HIS A 5 -12.90 -11.39 3.45
C HIS A 5 -12.32 -10.95 2.11
N LEU A 6 -11.15 -10.31 2.12
CA LEU A 6 -10.39 -9.93 0.95
C LEU A 6 -9.02 -10.60 1.00
N GLN A 7 -8.66 -11.27 -0.09
CA GLN A 7 -7.33 -11.84 -0.27
C GLN A 7 -6.86 -11.57 -1.70
N ILE A 8 -5.84 -10.71 -1.82
CA ILE A 8 -5.24 -10.30 -3.09
C ILE A 8 -3.73 -10.38 -2.91
N GLY A 9 -3.11 -11.41 -3.48
CA GLY A 9 -1.70 -11.72 -3.19
C GLY A 9 -1.50 -11.98 -1.69
N GLU A 10 -0.50 -11.33 -1.11
CA GLU A 10 -0.19 -11.35 0.33
C GLU A 10 -1.10 -10.41 1.16
N THR A 11 -1.90 -9.56 0.52
CA THR A 11 -2.79 -8.65 1.24
C THR A 11 -4.06 -9.39 1.66
N ILE A 12 -4.18 -9.65 2.96
CA ILE A 12 -5.33 -10.31 3.58
C ILE A 12 -6.01 -9.30 4.51
N ALA A 13 -7.26 -8.96 4.23
CA ALA A 13 -8.01 -7.97 5.01
C ALA A 13 -9.46 -8.41 5.25
N THR A 14 -10.06 -7.87 6.31
CA THR A 14 -11.50 -7.95 6.55
C THR A 14 -12.09 -6.57 6.39
N VAL A 15 -13.07 -6.40 5.51
CA VAL A 15 -13.80 -5.14 5.32
C VAL A 15 -15.26 -5.31 5.73
N ILE A 16 -15.82 -4.30 6.38
CA ILE A 16 -17.24 -4.26 6.76
C ILE A 16 -17.89 -3.14 5.95
N VAL A 17 -18.63 -3.51 4.92
CA VAL A 17 -19.20 -2.58 3.93
C VAL A 17 -20.54 -3.11 3.44
N ASP A 18 -21.35 -2.28 2.77
CA ASP A 18 -22.49 -2.83 2.01
C ASP A 18 -22.00 -3.61 0.79
N ASP A 19 -22.75 -4.64 0.39
CA ASP A 19 -22.39 -5.57 -0.70
C ASP A 19 -22.00 -4.85 -1.99
N ARG A 20 -22.66 -3.72 -2.30
CA ARG A 20 -22.38 -2.90 -3.49
C ARG A 20 -20.97 -2.29 -3.51
N TYR A 21 -20.32 -2.16 -2.37
CA TYR A 21 -18.98 -1.57 -2.23
C TYR A 21 -17.87 -2.61 -2.08
N HIS A 22 -18.22 -3.89 -1.86
CA HIS A 22 -17.23 -4.94 -1.76
C HIS A 22 -16.31 -5.04 -3.01
N PRO A 23 -16.84 -4.97 -4.26
CA PRO A 23 -15.99 -4.92 -5.45
C PRO A 23 -15.08 -3.69 -5.51
N LEU A 24 -15.56 -2.54 -5.01
CA LEU A 24 -14.75 -1.32 -4.97
C LEU A 24 -13.55 -1.45 -4.02
N ALA A 25 -13.72 -2.16 -2.90
CA ALA A 25 -12.63 -2.46 -1.99
C ALA A 25 -11.57 -3.37 -2.64
N GLU A 26 -11.99 -4.38 -3.41
CA GLU A 26 -11.05 -5.22 -4.18
C GLU A 26 -10.24 -4.41 -5.19
N VAL A 27 -10.91 -3.55 -5.96
CA VAL A 27 -10.25 -2.69 -6.96
C VAL A 27 -9.24 -1.77 -6.29
N ALA A 28 -9.62 -1.13 -5.18
CA ALA A 28 -8.73 -0.24 -4.44
C ALA A 28 -7.47 -0.97 -3.93
N VAL A 29 -7.61 -2.18 -3.39
CA VAL A 29 -6.46 -2.97 -2.92
C VAL A 29 -5.56 -3.40 -4.09
N ARG A 30 -6.13 -3.83 -5.22
CA ARG A 30 -5.35 -4.20 -6.42
C ARG A 30 -4.55 -3.02 -6.96
N GLU A 31 -5.17 -1.83 -7.03
CA GLU A 31 -4.50 -0.63 -7.53
C GLU A 31 -3.37 -0.19 -6.59
N ALA A 32 -3.62 -0.17 -5.27
CA ALA A 32 -2.60 0.12 -4.27
C ALA A 32 -1.40 -0.83 -4.37
N ARG A 33 -1.65 -2.14 -4.46
CA ARG A 33 -0.60 -3.15 -4.63
C ARG A 33 0.21 -2.93 -5.90
N LYS A 34 -0.47 -2.71 -7.03
CA LYS A 34 0.20 -2.46 -8.31
C LYS A 34 1.12 -1.25 -8.24
N GLN A 35 0.69 -0.15 -7.60
CA GLN A 35 1.52 1.04 -7.41
C GLN A 35 2.76 0.74 -6.57
N ILE A 36 2.61 -0.01 -5.47
CA ILE A 36 3.72 -0.42 -4.60
C ILE A 36 4.71 -1.32 -5.35
N GLU A 37 4.22 -2.39 -5.98
CA GLU A 37 5.05 -3.36 -6.71
C GLU A 37 5.80 -2.70 -7.88
N THR A 38 5.12 -1.81 -8.62
CA THR A 38 5.74 -1.05 -9.71
C THR A 38 6.85 -0.13 -9.19
N TYR A 39 6.60 0.56 -8.07
CA TYR A 39 7.58 1.46 -7.49
C TYR A 39 8.80 0.70 -6.94
N ILE A 40 8.60 -0.42 -6.24
CA ILE A 40 9.68 -1.28 -5.74
C ILE A 40 10.54 -1.83 -6.89
N THR A 41 9.92 -2.16 -8.03
CA THR A 41 10.67 -2.65 -9.20
C THR A 41 11.69 -1.60 -9.70
N GLN A 42 11.36 -0.31 -9.60
CA GLN A 42 12.23 0.80 -10.00
C GLN A 42 13.16 1.24 -8.86
N HIS A 43 12.72 1.08 -7.61
CA HIS A 43 13.41 1.51 -6.39
C HIS A 43 13.47 0.35 -5.37
N PRO A 44 14.36 -0.64 -5.57
CA PRO A 44 14.37 -1.85 -4.74
C PRO A 44 14.60 -1.60 -3.24
N SER A 45 15.29 -0.51 -2.88
CA SER A 45 15.50 -0.10 -1.49
C SER A 45 14.18 0.22 -0.77
N PHE A 46 13.16 0.70 -1.48
CA PHE A 46 11.84 0.95 -0.90
C PHE A 46 11.23 -0.33 -0.29
N GLY A 47 11.47 -1.49 -0.92
CA GLY A 47 10.94 -2.77 -0.47
C GLY A 47 11.72 -3.45 0.65
N THR A 48 12.95 -2.97 0.95
CA THR A 48 13.93 -3.71 1.77
C THR A 48 14.64 -2.87 2.82
N SER A 49 14.51 -1.54 2.77
CA SER A 49 15.15 -0.63 3.73
C SER A 49 14.53 -0.77 5.12
N HIS A 50 15.38 -0.77 6.14
CA HIS A 50 14.98 -0.63 7.54
C HIS A 50 15.14 0.81 8.06
N GLU A 51 15.67 1.69 7.23
CA GLU A 51 15.86 3.12 7.50
C GLU A 51 14.94 3.97 6.61
N PRO A 52 14.61 5.20 7.01
CA PRO A 52 13.76 6.07 6.21
C PRO A 52 14.26 6.26 4.78
N VAL A 53 13.33 6.22 3.82
CA VAL A 53 13.62 6.37 2.39
C VAL A 53 13.03 7.69 1.90
N GLU A 54 13.82 8.48 1.17
CA GLU A 54 13.32 9.63 0.42
C GLU A 54 12.70 9.15 -0.90
N VAL A 55 11.58 9.76 -1.28
CA VAL A 55 10.84 9.41 -2.50
C VAL A 55 10.59 10.67 -3.32
N GLU A 56 10.46 10.50 -4.64
CA GLU A 56 10.23 11.59 -5.57
C GLU A 56 8.90 12.31 -5.30
N HIS A 57 8.83 13.61 -5.60
CA HIS A 57 7.63 14.41 -5.37
C HIS A 57 6.41 13.92 -6.17
N ASP A 58 6.64 13.23 -7.28
CA ASP A 58 5.64 12.67 -8.18
C ASP A 58 5.44 11.16 -7.98
N ALA A 59 6.07 10.56 -6.96
CA ALA A 59 5.81 9.19 -6.58
C ALA A 59 4.31 9.00 -6.24
N PRO A 60 3.73 7.81 -6.46
CA PRO A 60 2.32 7.57 -6.17
C PRO A 60 1.96 7.94 -4.73
N THR A 61 0.74 8.45 -4.49
CA THR A 61 0.35 8.94 -3.16
C THR A 61 0.51 7.90 -2.04
N ILE A 62 0.32 6.60 -2.32
CA ILE A 62 0.54 5.54 -1.33
C ILE A 62 2.02 5.43 -0.93
N ILE A 63 2.95 5.59 -1.87
CA ILE A 63 4.40 5.59 -1.65
C ILE A 63 4.81 6.76 -0.77
N GLN A 64 4.33 7.97 -1.11
CA GLN A 64 4.62 9.17 -0.32
C GLN A 64 4.13 9.04 1.14
N ARG A 65 2.93 8.47 1.33
CA ARG A 65 2.35 8.25 2.66
C ARG A 65 3.18 7.26 3.48
N MET A 66 3.61 6.15 2.88
CA MET A 66 4.44 5.15 3.53
C MET A 66 5.82 5.72 3.92
N ALA A 67 6.48 6.40 2.98
CA ALA A 67 7.75 7.07 3.22
C ALA A 67 7.64 8.10 4.35
N THR A 68 6.63 8.97 4.29
CA THR A 68 6.40 10.00 5.32
C THR A 68 6.20 9.39 6.70
N ALA A 69 5.43 8.30 6.81
CA ALA A 69 5.23 7.61 8.08
C ALA A 69 6.54 7.02 8.63
N GLY A 70 7.37 6.42 7.76
CA GLY A 70 8.68 5.91 8.14
C GLY A 70 9.63 7.01 8.62
N GLN A 71 9.68 8.13 7.90
CA GLN A 71 10.48 9.32 8.25
C GLN A 71 10.14 9.87 9.64
N GLN A 72 8.87 9.87 10.03
CA GLN A 72 8.43 10.40 11.32
C GLN A 72 8.95 9.62 12.53
N VAL A 73 9.26 8.33 12.36
CA VAL A 73 9.65 7.44 13.47
C VAL A 73 11.00 6.74 13.24
N GLY A 74 11.71 7.08 12.17
CA GLY A 74 13.06 6.57 11.89
C GLY A 74 13.11 5.12 11.39
N VAL A 75 12.08 4.66 10.66
CA VAL A 75 12.01 3.29 10.11
C VAL A 75 11.80 3.30 8.60
N GLY A 76 12.05 2.15 7.97
CA GLY A 76 11.72 1.90 6.56
C GLY A 76 10.22 1.96 6.24
N PRO A 77 9.85 2.12 4.96
CA PRO A 77 8.45 2.35 4.56
C PRO A 77 7.56 1.09 4.50
N MET A 78 8.13 -0.12 4.59
CA MET A 78 7.42 -1.42 4.49
C MET A 78 7.33 -2.11 5.85
#